data_AF-A0A0V8E4H5-F1
#
_entry.id   AF-A0A0V8E4H5-F1
#
_cell.length_a   1.000
_cell.length_b   1.000
_cell.length_c   1.000
_cell.angle_alpha   90.00
_cell.angle_beta   90.00
_cell.angle_gamma   90.00
#
_symmetry.space_group_name_H-M   'P 1'
#
loop_
_entity.id
_entity.type
_entity.pdbx_description
1 polymer ?
#
loop_
_entity_poly.entity_id
_entity_poly.type
_entity_poly.pdbx_seq_one_letter_code
_entity_poly.pdbx_strand_id
1 'polypeptide(L)'
;MSTIKPHFFVGLSERLNMTVLDTIKELSERRGKTLRQVTDDLNFSENYLYSLKTKTPNGANLEKLADYFNVSVDYLLGRAEAKPINEPIDLAEVANSDDDAVWSRLLSSGGRPLTEKDKMAIKLLFSDKWDDITQKAKDLDNNK
;
A
#
# COMPACT_ATOMS: atom_id res chain seq x y z
N MET A 1 -8.61 31.95 -27.01
CA MET A 1 -9.34 31.72 -25.75
C MET A 1 -9.22 30.23 -25.43
N SER A 2 -8.27 29.84 -24.58
CA SER A 2 -8.08 28.43 -24.20
C SER A 2 -8.44 28.28 -22.73
N THR A 3 -9.57 27.62 -22.46
CA THR A 3 -10.07 27.40 -21.11
C THR A 3 -9.34 26.23 -20.50
N ILE A 4 -8.38 26.52 -19.62
CA ILE A 4 -7.71 25.53 -18.79
C ILE A 4 -8.74 25.00 -17.77
N LYS A 5 -9.14 23.74 -17.90
CA LYS A 5 -9.95 23.05 -16.88
C LYS A 5 -9.14 22.94 -15.59
N PRO A 6 -9.69 23.33 -14.42
CA PRO A 6 -8.98 23.17 -13.16
C PRO A 6 -8.85 21.67 -12.84
N HIS A 7 -7.62 21.21 -12.67
CA HIS A 7 -7.32 19.95 -12.01
C HIS A 7 -7.82 20.06 -10.56
N PHE A 8 -8.90 19.35 -10.24
CA PHE A 8 -9.40 19.24 -8.87
C PHE A 8 -8.37 18.49 -8.03
N PHE A 9 -7.58 19.24 -7.26
CA PHE A 9 -6.80 18.71 -6.16
C PHE A 9 -7.74 18.60 -4.95
N VAL A 10 -8.40 17.44 -4.80
CA VAL A 10 -9.27 17.19 -3.65
C VAL A 10 -8.40 16.92 -2.43
N GLY A 11 -8.50 17.81 -1.45
CA GLY A 11 -7.71 17.78 -0.22
C GLY A 11 -8.01 16.58 0.67
N LEU A 12 -7.00 16.18 1.43
CA LEU A 12 -6.94 15.03 2.35
C LEU A 12 -8.11 14.90 3.36
N SER A 13 -8.95 15.91 3.50
CA SER A 13 -10.08 15.96 4.44
C SER A 13 -11.40 15.40 3.89
N GLU A 14 -11.54 15.19 2.58
CA GLU A 14 -12.78 14.68 1.95
C GLU A 14 -12.78 13.16 1.69
N ARG A 15 -11.69 12.44 2.00
CA ARG A 15 -11.59 10.98 1.79
C ARG A 15 -12.37 10.12 2.79
N LEU A 16 -12.97 10.74 3.81
CA LEU A 16 -13.75 10.05 4.84
C LEU A 16 -15.19 9.83 4.36
N ASN A 17 -15.39 8.75 3.59
CA ASN A 17 -16.65 8.16 3.07
C ASN A 17 -16.69 8.01 1.54
N MET A 18 -15.61 7.55 0.90
CA MET A 18 -15.70 7.11 -0.50
C MET A 18 -16.42 5.77 -0.60
N THR A 19 -17.52 5.73 -1.35
CA THR A 19 -18.15 4.45 -1.74
C THR A 19 -17.41 3.83 -2.91
N VAL A 20 -17.63 2.53 -3.17
CA VAL A 20 -17.10 1.84 -4.35
C VAL A 20 -17.50 2.58 -5.65
N LEU A 21 -18.71 3.14 -5.68
CA LEU A 21 -19.18 3.93 -6.82
C LEU A 21 -18.33 5.18 -7.04
N ASP A 22 -17.91 5.87 -5.97
CA ASP A 22 -17.13 7.09 -6.10
C ASP A 22 -15.72 6.79 -6.61
N THR A 23 -15.11 5.69 -6.16
CA THR A 23 -13.86 5.18 -6.74
C THR A 23 -14.01 4.84 -8.23
N ILE A 24 -15.10 4.17 -8.61
CA ILE A 24 -15.36 3.82 -10.02
C ILE A 24 -15.57 5.07 -10.87
N LYS A 25 -16.28 6.08 -10.37
CA LYS A 25 -16.45 7.36 -11.08
C LYS A 25 -15.10 8.02 -11.34
N GLU A 26 -14.26 8.14 -10.32
CA GLU A 26 -12.94 8.73 -10.45
C GLU A 26 -12.08 7.99 -11.49
N LEU A 27 -12.07 6.65 -11.44
CA LEU A 27 -11.34 5.82 -12.40
C LEU A 27 -11.89 5.93 -13.83
N SER A 28 -13.21 6.08 -13.97
CA SER A 28 -13.88 6.27 -15.27
C SER A 28 -13.52 7.63 -15.86
N GLU A 29 -13.57 8.69 -15.06
CA GLU A 29 -13.20 10.06 -15.45
C GLU A 29 -11.75 10.15 -15.89
N ARG A 30 -10.83 9.52 -15.17
CA ARG A 30 -9.40 9.42 -15.54
C ARG A 30 -9.19 8.76 -16.91
N ARG A 31 -10.08 7.86 -17.32
CA ARG A 31 -10.08 7.19 -18.62
C ARG A 31 -10.94 7.87 -19.68
N GLY A 32 -11.55 9.02 -19.36
CA GLY A 32 -12.45 9.73 -20.27
C GLY A 32 -13.72 8.95 -20.63
N LYS A 33 -14.14 8.00 -19.77
CA LYS A 33 -15.32 7.16 -19.97
C LYS A 33 -16.45 7.57 -19.04
N THR A 34 -17.67 7.42 -19.52
CA THR A 34 -18.89 7.53 -18.73
C THR A 34 -19.16 6.21 -17.99
N LEU A 35 -19.90 6.27 -16.88
CA LEU A 35 -20.32 5.07 -16.16
C LEU A 35 -21.12 4.09 -17.04
N ARG A 36 -21.92 4.62 -17.99
CA ARG A 36 -22.65 3.81 -18.96
C ARG A 36 -21.71 3.01 -19.87
N GLN A 37 -20.67 3.66 -20.39
CA GLN A 37 -19.68 2.95 -21.20
C GLN A 37 -18.97 1.85 -20.40
N VAL A 38 -18.73 2.06 -19.11
CA VAL A 38 -18.14 1.04 -18.24
C VAL A 38 -19.10 -0.13 -18.02
N THR A 39 -20.40 0.12 -17.82
CA THR A 39 -21.39 -0.97 -17.75
C THR A 39 -21.49 -1.75 -19.05
N ASP A 40 -21.45 -1.04 -20.19
CA ASP A 40 -21.55 -1.65 -21.52
C ASP A 40 -20.31 -2.52 -21.80
N ASP A 41 -19.10 -2.01 -21.51
CA ASP A 41 -17.85 -2.74 -21.68
C ASP A 41 -17.77 -4.01 -20.81
N LEU A 42 -18.38 -3.98 -19.62
CA LEU A 42 -18.40 -5.10 -18.67
C LEU A 42 -19.62 -6.00 -18.79
N ASN A 43 -20.51 -5.70 -19.74
CA ASN A 43 -21.77 -6.39 -19.95
C ASN A 43 -22.61 -6.47 -18.66
N PHE A 44 -22.61 -5.37 -17.89
CA PHE A 44 -23.47 -5.16 -16.72
C PHE A 44 -24.80 -4.52 -17.13
N SER A 45 -25.82 -4.66 -16.29
CA SER A 45 -27.06 -3.92 -16.50
C SER A 45 -26.81 -2.41 -16.41
N GLU A 46 -27.54 -1.62 -17.19
CA GLU A 46 -27.35 -0.17 -17.32
C GLU A 46 -27.34 0.57 -15.97
N ASN A 47 -28.13 0.07 -15.01
CA ASN A 47 -28.26 0.67 -13.68
C ASN A 47 -27.34 0.06 -12.63
N TYR A 48 -26.47 -0.88 -13.00
CA TYR A 48 -25.66 -1.66 -12.07
C TYR A 48 -24.77 -0.77 -11.20
N LEU A 49 -23.97 0.11 -11.80
CA LEU A 49 -23.05 0.98 -11.05
C LEU A 49 -23.81 1.93 -10.12
N TYR A 50 -24.98 2.42 -10.52
CA TYR A 50 -25.81 3.26 -9.65
C TYR A 50 -26.34 2.53 -8.41
N SER A 51 -26.54 1.21 -8.48
CA SER A 51 -26.94 0.39 -7.33
C SER A 51 -25.84 0.30 -6.26
N LEU A 52 -24.58 0.56 -6.63
CA LEU A 52 -23.43 0.50 -5.73
C LEU A 52 -23.39 1.66 -4.72
N LYS A 53 -24.34 2.61 -4.79
CA LYS A 53 -24.54 3.64 -3.75
C LYS A 53 -24.91 3.03 -2.40
N THR A 54 -25.67 1.92 -2.42
CA THR A 54 -26.23 1.30 -1.21
C THR A 54 -25.89 -0.18 -1.09
N LYS A 55 -25.29 -0.77 -2.12
CA LYS A 55 -24.96 -2.19 -2.18
C LYS A 55 -23.48 -2.40 -2.44
N THR A 56 -22.92 -3.41 -1.80
CA THR A 56 -21.58 -3.91 -2.14
C THR A 56 -21.68 -4.87 -3.32
N PRO A 57 -20.83 -4.73 -4.36
CA PRO A 57 -20.77 -5.72 -5.42
C PRO A 57 -20.33 -7.09 -4.87
N ASN A 58 -20.73 -8.19 -5.52
CA ASN A 58 -20.20 -9.51 -5.17
C ASN A 58 -18.73 -9.64 -5.60
N GLY A 59 -18.05 -10.68 -5.11
CA GLY A 59 -16.61 -10.89 -5.39
C GLY A 59 -16.29 -10.95 -6.89
N ALA A 60 -17.06 -11.73 -7.66
CA ALA A 60 -16.84 -11.86 -9.10
C ALA A 60 -16.98 -10.52 -9.86
N ASN A 61 -17.93 -9.67 -9.48
CA ASN A 61 -18.09 -8.37 -10.13
C ASN A 61 -17.04 -7.34 -9.64
N LEU A 62 -16.61 -7.44 -8.38
CA LEU A 62 -15.47 -6.66 -7.87
C LEU A 62 -14.18 -6.97 -8.64
N GLU A 63 -13.89 -8.26 -8.87
CA GLU A 63 -12.74 -8.69 -9.66
C GLU A 63 -12.80 -8.14 -11.09
N LYS A 64 -13.95 -8.29 -11.78
CA LYS A 64 -14.13 -7.73 -13.12
C LYS A 64 -13.88 -6.22 -13.19
N LEU A 65 -14.36 -5.48 -12.19
CA LEU A 65 -14.13 -4.03 -12.10
C LEU A 65 -12.65 -3.73 -11.84
N ALA A 66 -12.00 -4.49 -10.96
CA ALA A 66 -10.60 -4.33 -10.60
C ALA A 66 -9.69 -4.56 -11.80
N ASP A 67 -9.92 -5.66 -12.53
CA ASP A 67 -9.20 -6.02 -13.76
C ASP A 67 -9.41 -4.98 -14.85
N TYR A 68 -10.66 -4.53 -15.04
CA TYR A 68 -10.99 -3.51 -16.03
C TYR A 68 -10.21 -2.23 -15.78
N PHE A 69 -10.18 -1.74 -14.53
CA PHE A 69 -9.46 -0.53 -14.17
C PHE A 69 -7.97 -0.73 -13.91
N ASN A 70 -7.48 -1.98 -13.91
CA ASN A 70 -6.12 -2.38 -13.56
C ASN A 70 -5.70 -1.87 -12.18
N VAL A 71 -6.54 -2.16 -11.17
CA VAL A 71 -6.34 -1.81 -9.75
C VAL A 71 -6.62 -3.05 -8.88
N SER A 72 -6.25 -3.02 -7.60
CA SER A 72 -6.64 -4.10 -6.68
C SER A 72 -8.10 -3.99 -6.24
N VAL A 73 -8.70 -5.11 -5.83
CA VAL A 73 -10.04 -5.12 -5.21
C VAL A 73 -10.07 -4.25 -3.96
N ASP A 74 -9.00 -4.28 -3.15
CA ASP A 74 -8.89 -3.43 -1.96
C ASP A 74 -8.88 -1.94 -2.31
N TYR A 75 -8.29 -1.54 -3.44
CA TYR A 75 -8.36 -0.16 -3.91
C TYR A 75 -9.81 0.25 -4.24
N LEU A 76 -10.57 -0.60 -4.94
CA LEU A 76 -11.98 -0.32 -5.24
C LEU A 76 -12.84 -0.17 -3.99
N LEU A 77 -12.54 -0.97 -2.95
CA LEU A 77 -13.23 -0.94 -1.67
C LEU A 77 -12.79 0.22 -0.76
N GLY A 78 -11.88 1.09 -1.21
CA GLY A 78 -11.35 2.18 -0.39
C GLY A 78 -10.43 1.69 0.73
N ARG A 79 -9.95 0.44 0.64
CA ARG A 79 -9.00 -0.18 1.57
C ARG A 79 -7.55 -0.01 1.14
N ALA A 80 -7.26 0.71 0.06
CA ALA A 80 -5.86 1.05 -0.27
C ALA A 80 -5.23 2.03 0.75
N GLU A 81 -6.03 2.74 1.55
CA GLU A 81 -5.59 3.39 2.79
C GLU A 81 -5.84 2.53 4.04
N ALA A 82 -6.18 1.23 3.88
CA ALA A 82 -6.03 0.30 4.99
C ALA A 82 -4.55 0.33 5.33
N LYS A 83 -4.29 0.83 6.54
CA LYS A 83 -2.97 1.03 7.14
C LYS A 83 -2.05 -0.11 6.70
N PRO A 84 -0.76 0.16 6.38
CA PRO A 84 0.20 -0.92 6.39
C PRO A 84 -0.08 -1.73 7.64
N ILE A 85 -0.24 -3.04 7.46
CA ILE A 85 -0.22 -3.95 8.59
C ILE A 85 1.18 -3.69 9.15
N ASN A 86 1.27 -2.80 10.14
CA ASN A 86 2.51 -2.45 10.81
C ASN A 86 2.80 -3.65 11.71
N GLU A 87 3.02 -4.80 11.08
CA GLU A 87 3.73 -5.87 11.74
C GLU A 87 5.10 -5.29 12.07
N PRO A 88 5.50 -5.33 13.36
CA PRO A 88 6.84 -4.93 13.73
C PRO A 88 7.83 -5.67 12.84
N ILE A 89 8.68 -4.92 12.14
CA ILE A 89 9.77 -5.51 11.36
C ILE A 89 10.85 -5.88 12.37
N ASP A 90 11.31 -7.13 12.30
CA ASP A 90 12.48 -7.55 13.07
C ASP A 90 13.75 -6.91 12.48
N LEU A 91 14.32 -5.96 13.22
CA LEU A 91 15.53 -5.26 12.78
C LEU A 91 16.76 -6.16 12.77
N ALA A 92 16.77 -7.26 13.53
CA ALA A 92 17.87 -8.21 13.51
C ALA A 92 17.92 -8.94 12.16
N GLU A 93 16.78 -9.43 11.66
CA GLU A 93 16.67 -10.06 10.34
C GLU A 93 17.18 -9.13 9.23
N VAL A 94 16.76 -7.86 9.25
CA VAL A 94 17.19 -6.88 8.26
C VAL A 94 18.69 -6.55 8.41
N ALA A 95 19.17 -6.39 9.65
CA ALA A 95 20.58 -6.07 9.94
C ALA A 95 21.54 -7.16 9.47
N ASN A 96 21.14 -8.42 9.54
CA ASN A 96 21.94 -9.57 9.08
C ASN A 96 21.83 -9.80 7.56
N SER A 97 21.02 -9.02 6.83
CA SER A 97 20.94 -9.08 5.37
C SER A 97 22.03 -8.24 4.69
N ASP A 98 22.68 -8.86 3.71
CA ASP A 98 23.61 -8.20 2.79
C ASP A 98 22.95 -7.78 1.46
N ASP A 99 21.65 -8.04 1.30
CA ASP A 99 20.90 -7.64 0.11
C ASP A 99 20.32 -6.21 0.26
N ASP A 100 20.92 -5.27 -0.46
CA ASP A 100 20.48 -3.88 -0.51
C ASP A 100 19.03 -3.69 -1.00
N ALA A 101 18.50 -4.63 -1.80
CA ALA A 101 17.10 -4.60 -2.21
C ALA A 101 16.16 -4.79 -1.01
N VAL A 102 16.54 -5.65 -0.05
CA VAL A 102 15.79 -5.87 1.20
C VAL A 102 15.77 -4.59 2.04
N TRP A 103 16.91 -3.93 2.18
CA TRP A 103 17.02 -2.64 2.88
C TRP A 103 16.12 -1.57 2.25
N SER A 104 16.17 -1.43 0.93
CA SER A 104 15.40 -0.41 0.21
C SER A 104 13.88 -0.64 0.24
N ARG A 105 13.46 -1.91 0.34
CA ARG A 105 12.06 -2.30 0.41
C ARG A 105 11.48 -2.07 1.80
N LEU A 106 12.27 -2.33 2.86
CA LEU A 106 11.76 -2.40 4.23
C LEU A 106 11.99 -1.12 5.04
N LEU A 107 13.10 -0.41 4.80
CA LEU A 107 13.51 0.70 5.64
C LEU A 107 13.74 1.98 4.85
N SER A 108 13.29 3.11 5.40
CA SER A 108 13.57 4.45 4.89
C SER A 108 13.69 5.44 6.03
N SER A 109 14.42 6.53 5.82
CA SER A 109 14.51 7.65 6.76
C SER A 109 13.89 8.88 6.12
N GLY A 110 12.77 9.37 6.68
CA GLY A 110 12.03 10.49 6.11
C GLY A 110 11.54 10.25 4.67
N GLY A 111 11.23 8.99 4.33
CA GLY A 111 10.80 8.59 2.98
C GLY A 111 11.92 8.53 1.94
N ARG A 112 13.19 8.63 2.36
CA ARG A 112 14.36 8.51 1.49
C ARG A 112 15.13 7.22 1.79
N PRO A 113 15.88 6.68 0.81
CA PRO A 113 16.79 5.57 1.05
C PRO A 113 17.77 5.88 2.19
N LEU A 114 18.07 4.88 3.00
CA LEU A 114 19.08 4.99 4.06
C LEU A 114 20.46 5.26 3.47
N THR A 115 21.24 6.10 4.14
CA THR A 115 22.65 6.25 3.79
C THR A 115 23.45 5.03 4.26
N GLU A 116 24.62 4.79 3.66
CA GLU A 116 25.52 3.71 4.10
C GLU A 116 25.89 3.82 5.57
N LYS A 117 26.05 5.05 6.08
CA LYS A 117 26.32 5.31 7.50
C LYS A 117 25.16 4.85 8.39
N ASP A 118 23.91 5.11 7.98
CA ASP A 118 22.73 4.71 8.74
C ASP A 118 22.54 3.19 8.73
N LYS A 119 22.73 2.56 7.57
CA LYS A 119 22.75 1.10 7.44
C LYS A 119 23.79 0.49 8.37
N MET A 120 25.02 1.02 8.40
CA MET A 120 26.08 0.54 9.31
C MET A 120 25.72 0.71 10.78
N ALA A 121 25.08 1.82 11.17
CA ALA A 121 24.65 2.02 12.54
C ALA A 121 23.59 0.99 12.95
N ILE A 122 22.61 0.72 12.08
CA ILE A 122 21.58 -0.30 12.30
C ILE A 122 22.23 -1.69 12.37
N LYS A 123 23.10 -2.03 11.41
CA LYS A 123 23.88 -3.29 11.45
C LYS A 123 24.65 -3.41 12.77
N LEU A 124 25.33 -2.36 13.23
CA LEU A 124 26.08 -2.41 14.50
C LEU A 124 25.19 -2.67 15.71
N LEU A 125 24.01 -2.05 15.76
CA LEU A 125 23.10 -2.14 16.90
C LEU A 125 22.30 -3.44 16.94
N PHE A 126 21.94 -3.98 15.77
CA PHE A 126 20.94 -5.04 15.65
C PHE A 126 21.43 -6.32 14.96
N SER A 127 22.60 -6.35 14.31
CA SER A 127 23.17 -7.64 13.85
C SER A 127 23.46 -8.54 15.04
N ASP A 128 23.46 -9.87 14.83
CA ASP A 128 23.49 -10.96 15.83
C ASP A 128 24.70 -10.98 16.79
N LYS A 129 25.44 -9.89 16.93
CA LYS A 129 26.43 -9.70 17.98
C LYS A 129 25.86 -9.78 19.39
N TRP A 130 24.55 -9.67 19.61
CA TRP A 130 23.97 -9.78 20.96
C TRP A 130 23.89 -11.22 21.48
N ASP A 131 23.60 -12.21 20.64
CA ASP A 131 23.52 -13.61 21.09
C ASP A 131 24.90 -14.20 21.38
N ASP A 132 25.89 -13.89 20.54
CA ASP A 132 27.28 -14.33 20.75
C ASP A 132 27.95 -13.66 21.97
N ILE A 133 27.66 -12.38 22.23
CA ILE A 133 28.24 -11.66 23.38
C ILE A 133 27.58 -12.10 24.69
N THR A 134 26.25 -12.30 24.70
CA THR A 134 25.54 -12.75 25.91
C THR A 134 25.81 -14.20 26.24
N GLN A 135 25.96 -15.08 25.25
CA GLN A 135 26.32 -16.48 25.48
C GLN A 135 27.78 -16.61 25.96
N LYS A 136 28.74 -15.92 25.32
CA LYS A 136 30.13 -15.89 25.81
C LYS A 136 30.26 -15.31 27.22
N ALA A 137 29.45 -14.32 27.59
CA ALA A 137 29.46 -13.75 28.94
C ALA A 137 28.94 -14.75 29.99
N LYS A 138 27.92 -15.55 29.66
CA LYS A 138 27.40 -16.62 30.54
C LYS A 138 28.38 -17.78 30.67
N ASP A 139 29.08 -18.15 29.60
CA ASP A 139 30.03 -19.25 29.59
C ASP A 139 31.32 -18.91 30.38
N LEU A 140 31.68 -17.62 30.47
CA LEU A 140 32.82 -17.14 31.27
C LEU A 140 32.52 -17.06 32.78
N ASP A 141 31.26 -16.89 33.17
CA ASP A 141 30.84 -16.84 34.57
C ASP A 141 30.62 -18.24 35.18
N ASN A 142 30.24 -19.22 34.35
CA ASN A 142 30.06 -20.62 34.74
C ASN A 142 31.37 -21.44 34.83
N ASN A 143 32.53 -20.84 34.54
CA ASN A 143 33.84 -21.50 34.60
C ASN A 143 34.78 -20.83 35.64
N LYS A 144 34.20 -20.32 36.73
CA LYS A 144 34.91 -19.77 37.89
C LYS A 144 34.56 -20.51 39.18
#